data_AF-A0A2M8G8W4-F1
#
_entry.id   AF-A0A2M8G8W4-F1
#
_cell.length_a   1.000
_cell.length_b   1.000
_cell.length_c   1.000
_cell.angle_alpha   90.00
_cell.angle_beta   90.00
_cell.angle_gamma   90.00
#
_symmetry.space_group_name_H-M   'P 1'
#
loop_
_entity.id
_entity.type
_entity.pdbx_description
1 polymer ?
#
loop_
_entity_poly.entity_id
_entity_poly.type
_entity_poly.pdbx_seq_one_letter_code
_entity_poly.pdbx_strand_id
1 'polypeptide(L)'
;MILKENNYAYIDGNNLYRGVKNSGWNIDFLRFRKWLTDKYGVTMAYYFIGLIPKEKDMYEALQKAGFTLMFKEVVYDGDKKAKGNCDTDLVLQAARDVYENSCENLILVTSDGDYASLVKFLQEKNKLKI
;
A
#
# COMPACT_ATOMS: atom_id res chain seq x y z
N MET A 1 4.92 30.03 -1.32
CA MET A 1 4.21 28.79 -0.96
C MET A 1 5.11 27.63 -1.36
N ILE A 2 5.51 26.76 -0.43
CA ILE A 2 6.15 25.50 -0.81
C ILE A 2 5.01 24.63 -1.38
N LEU A 3 5.09 24.29 -2.67
CA LEU A 3 4.19 23.31 -3.26
C LEU A 3 4.39 22.01 -2.49
N LYS A 4 3.36 21.58 -1.77
CA LYS A 4 3.38 20.32 -1.06
C LYS A 4 3.31 19.23 -2.13
N GLU A 5 4.35 18.40 -2.24
CA GLU A 5 4.39 17.31 -3.22
C GLU A 5 3.08 16.50 -3.12
N ASN A 6 2.50 16.11 -4.27
CA ASN A 6 1.27 15.31 -4.31
C ASN A 6 1.61 13.86 -4.64
N ASN A 7 2.23 13.16 -3.70
CA ASN A 7 2.68 11.78 -3.91
C ASN A 7 1.71 10.77 -3.26
N TYR A 8 1.58 9.60 -3.88
CA TYR A 8 0.71 8.52 -3.39
C TYR A 8 1.55 7.33 -2.89
N ALA A 9 1.15 6.73 -1.78
CA ALA A 9 1.76 5.51 -1.25
C ALA A 9 0.91 4.27 -1.55
N TYR A 10 1.56 3.19 -1.96
CA TYR A 10 0.98 1.88 -2.26
C TYR A 10 1.61 0.87 -1.31
N ILE A 11 0.82 0.38 -0.37
CA ILE A 11 1.32 -0.43 0.74
C ILE A 11 0.73 -1.84 0.61
N ASP A 12 1.61 -2.82 0.47
CA ASP A 12 1.22 -4.23 0.63
C ASP A 12 1.08 -4.54 2.12
N GLY A 13 -0.17 -4.60 2.58
CA GLY A 13 -0.48 -4.75 3.99
C GLY A 13 -0.06 -6.11 4.58
N ASN A 14 -0.11 -7.17 3.78
CA ASN A 14 0.28 -8.51 4.24
C ASN A 14 1.80 -8.62 4.33
N ASN A 15 2.52 -8.07 3.35
CA ASN A 15 3.97 -8.02 3.40
C ASN A 15 4.48 -7.14 4.56
N LEU A 16 3.94 -5.93 4.72
CA LEU A 16 4.32 -5.03 5.81
C LEU A 16 4.09 -5.67 7.18
N TYR A 17 2.92 -6.28 7.40
CA TYR A 17 2.61 -6.96 8.66
C TYR A 17 3.58 -8.11 8.95
N ARG A 18 3.85 -8.97 7.95
CA ARG A 18 4.79 -10.09 8.11
C ARG A 18 6.21 -9.61 8.36
N GLY A 19 6.68 -8.59 7.65
CA GLY A 19 8.01 -8.01 7.82
C GLY A 19 8.22 -7.42 9.22
N VAL A 20 7.25 -6.63 9.69
CA VAL A 20 7.26 -6.05 11.04
C VAL A 20 7.23 -7.15 12.11
N LYS A 21 6.34 -8.14 11.97
CA LYS A 21 6.24 -9.25 12.91
C LYS A 21 7.50 -10.10 12.97
N ASN A 22 8.08 -10.44 11.82
CA ASN A 22 9.30 -11.25 11.74
C ASN A 22 10.54 -10.53 12.30
N SER A 23 10.54 -9.19 12.31
CA SER A 23 11.59 -8.40 12.95
C SER A 23 11.40 -8.23 14.47
N GLY A 24 10.27 -8.70 15.04
CA GLY A 24 9.94 -8.52 16.46
C GLY A 24 9.45 -7.12 16.81
N TRP A 25 9.12 -6.30 15.82
CA TRP A 25 8.62 -4.95 16.02
C TRP A 25 7.10 -4.92 16.03
N ASN A 26 6.55 -3.87 16.61
CA ASN A 26 5.14 -3.49 16.46
C ASN A 26 5.10 -2.15 15.72
N ILE A 27 4.32 -2.08 14.64
CA ILE A 27 4.19 -0.86 13.86
C ILE A 27 3.17 0.08 14.49
N ASP A 28 3.56 1.33 14.69
CA ASP A 28 2.65 2.43 15.00
C ASP A 28 2.18 3.05 13.68
N PHE A 29 0.96 2.73 13.27
CA PHE A 29 0.39 3.18 12.00
C PHE A 29 0.16 4.69 11.93
N LEU A 30 -0.07 5.37 13.06
CA LEU A 30 -0.21 6.83 13.09
C LEU A 30 1.13 7.50 12.80
N ARG A 31 2.20 7.04 13.48
CA ARG A 31 3.56 7.52 13.21
C ARG A 31 4.01 7.18 11.80
N PHE A 32 3.69 5.98 11.32
CA PHE A 32 4.02 5.57 9.96
C PHE A 32 3.32 6.45 8.92
N ARG A 33 2.01 6.72 9.06
CA ARG A 33 1.29 7.64 8.17
C ARG A 33 1.89 9.03 8.19
N LYS A 34 2.19 9.56 9.38
CA LYS A 34 2.81 10.88 9.53
C LYS A 34 4.18 10.94 8.84
N TRP A 35 5.00 9.91 9.03
CA TRP A 35 6.32 9.81 8.39
C TRP A 35 6.22 9.78 6.87
N LEU A 36 5.24 9.05 6.29
CA LEU A 36 5.00 9.07 4.84
C LEU A 36 4.67 10.49 4.34
N THR A 37 3.85 11.25 5.07
CA THR A 37 3.56 12.65 4.72
C THR A 37 4.79 13.53 4.87
N ASP A 38 5.49 13.46 6.00
CA ASP A 38 6.57 14.37 6.33
C ASP A 38 7.81 14.12 5.45
N LYS A 39 8.15 12.86 5.17
CA LYS A 39 9.34 12.49 4.40
C LYS A 39 9.10 12.50 2.89
N TYR A 40 7.95 12.05 2.44
CA TYR A 40 7.68 11.79 1.02
C TYR A 40 6.53 12.62 0.46
N GLY A 41 5.97 13.57 1.21
CA GLY A 41 4.83 14.36 0.72
C GLY A 41 3.61 13.51 0.38
N VAL A 42 3.41 12.38 1.07
CA VAL A 42 2.29 11.49 0.76
C VAL A 42 0.96 12.10 1.15
N THR A 43 0.11 12.37 0.16
CA THR A 43 -1.25 12.91 0.32
C THR A 43 -2.29 11.78 0.38
N MET A 44 -2.14 10.74 -0.43
CA MET A 44 -2.98 9.53 -0.44
C MET A 44 -2.15 8.29 -0.09
N ALA A 45 -2.63 7.43 0.81
CA ALA A 45 -1.95 6.19 1.17
C ALA A 45 -2.90 5.00 1.03
N TYR A 46 -2.79 4.28 -0.09
CA TYR A 46 -3.53 3.05 -0.35
C TYR A 46 -2.91 1.89 0.43
N TYR A 47 -3.74 1.20 1.20
CA TYR A 47 -3.34 0.04 1.99
C TYR A 47 -4.10 -1.19 1.48
N PHE A 48 -3.39 -2.05 0.75
CA PHE A 48 -3.95 -3.24 0.11
C PHE A 48 -4.01 -4.40 1.11
N ILE A 49 -5.21 -4.92 1.34
CA ILE A 49 -5.43 -5.97 2.33
C ILE A 49 -6.62 -6.87 1.98
N GLY A 50 -6.51 -8.15 2.30
CA GLY A 50 -7.63 -9.09 2.18
C GLY A 50 -8.70 -8.82 3.24
N LEU A 51 -9.98 -8.89 2.84
CA LEU A 51 -11.10 -8.68 3.76
C LEU A 51 -11.35 -9.93 4.61
N ILE A 52 -11.03 -9.83 5.90
CA ILE A 52 -11.34 -10.82 6.93
C ILE A 52 -12.29 -10.20 7.97
N PRO A 53 -13.56 -10.64 8.08
CA PRO A 53 -14.57 -9.99 8.91
C PRO A 53 -14.21 -9.81 10.40
N LYS A 54 -13.43 -10.75 10.97
CA LYS A 54 -13.01 -10.71 12.38
C LYS A 54 -11.98 -9.61 12.70
N GLU A 55 -11.34 -9.01 11.69
CA GLU A 55 -10.26 -8.02 11.86
C GLU A 55 -10.79 -6.57 11.78
N LYS A 56 -12.07 -6.36 12.07
CA LYS A 56 -12.75 -5.06 11.93
C LYS A 56 -12.03 -3.92 12.66
N ASP A 57 -11.61 -4.17 13.91
CA ASP A 57 -10.95 -3.16 14.74
C ASP A 57 -9.62 -2.69 14.14
N MET A 58 -8.88 -3.60 13.48
CA MET A 58 -7.65 -3.26 12.77
C MET A 58 -7.95 -2.37 11.55
N TYR A 59 -9.00 -2.67 10.78
CA TYR A 59 -9.39 -1.84 9.64
C TYR A 59 -9.80 -0.43 10.10
N GLU A 60 -10.57 -0.33 11.18
CA GLU A 60 -10.96 0.97 11.75
C GLU A 60 -9.74 1.75 12.23
N ALA A 61 -8.76 1.09 12.86
CA ALA A 61 -7.52 1.74 13.29
C ALA A 61 -6.69 2.28 12.11
N LEU A 62 -6.56 1.51 11.02
CA LEU A 62 -5.88 1.95 9.80
C LEU A 62 -6.60 3.14 9.14
N GLN A 63 -7.92 3.09 9.04
CA GLN A 63 -8.70 4.20 8.49
C GLN A 63 -8.56 5.46 9.35
N LYS A 64 -8.66 5.35 10.68
CA LYS A 64 -8.43 6.46 11.62
C LYS A 64 -7.01 7.01 11.51
N ALA A 65 -6.03 6.15 11.18
CA ALA A 65 -4.67 6.57 10.91
C ALA A 65 -4.49 7.27 9.55
N GLY A 66 -5.52 7.33 8.70
CA GLY A 66 -5.49 8.05 7.43
C GLY A 66 -5.08 7.22 6.21
N PHE A 67 -5.25 5.90 6.27
CA PHE A 67 -5.07 5.00 5.14
C PHE A 67 -6.39 4.75 4.40
N THR A 68 -6.31 4.68 3.07
CA THR A 68 -7.41 4.25 2.20
C THR A 68 -7.30 2.75 1.99
N LEU A 69 -8.20 1.98 2.59
CA LEU A 69 -8.16 0.52 2.50
C LEU A 69 -8.67 0.04 1.15
N MET A 70 -7.82 -0.69 0.44
CA MET A 70 -8.14 -1.36 -0.83
C MET A 70 -8.37 -2.84 -0.53
N PHE A 71 -9.64 -3.22 -0.38
CA PHE A 71 -10.00 -4.58 -0.01
C PHE A 71 -10.02 -5.51 -1.21
N LYS A 72 -9.46 -6.70 -1.05
CA LYS A 72 -9.75 -7.84 -1.91
C LYS A 72 -10.68 -8.82 -1.20
N GLU A 73 -11.76 -9.21 -1.87
CA GLU A 73 -12.58 -10.32 -1.39
C GLU A 73 -11.73 -11.59 -1.32
N VAL A 74 -11.73 -12.23 -0.15
CA VAL A 74 -11.00 -13.48 0.05
C VAL A 74 -11.80 -14.60 -0.61
N VAL A 75 -11.31 -15.11 -1.73
CA VAL A 75 -11.87 -16.29 -2.37
C VAL A 75 -11.25 -17.52 -1.72
N TYR A 76 -12.09 -18.43 -1.21
CA TYR A 76 -11.63 -19.71 -0.69
C TYR A 76 -11.58 -20.70 -1.85
N ASP A 77 -10.44 -21.37 -2.06
CA ASP A 77 -10.37 -22.47 -3.02
C ASP A 77 -11.08 -23.73 -2.50
N GLY A 78 -11.17 -24.76 -3.34
CA GLY A 78 -11.79 -26.05 -2.99
C GLY A 78 -11.16 -26.75 -1.77
N ASP A 79 -9.95 -26.36 -1.37
CA ASP A 79 -9.23 -26.85 -0.20
C ASP A 79 -9.37 -25.91 1.01
N LYS A 80 -10.31 -24.95 0.98
CA LYS A 80 -10.57 -23.94 2.02
C LYS A 80 -9.39 -23.00 2.28
N LYS A 81 -8.41 -22.88 1.38
CA LYS A 81 -7.38 -21.86 1.50
C LYS A 81 -7.90 -20.51 1.02
N ALA A 82 -7.85 -19.53 1.92
CA ALA A 82 -8.09 -18.14 1.62
C ALA A 82 -7.06 -17.59 0.62
N LYS A 83 -7.49 -17.22 -0.58
CA LYS A 83 -6.70 -16.43 -1.55
C LYS A 83 -7.14 -14.97 -1.45
N GLY A 84 -6.35 -14.18 -0.71
CA GLY A 84 -6.54 -12.74 -0.54
C GLY A 84 -5.36 -11.92 -1.07
N ASN A 85 -4.61 -12.43 -2.04
CA ASN A 85 -3.44 -11.73 -2.56
C ASN A 85 -3.85 -10.49 -3.37
N CYS A 86 -3.44 -9.32 -2.92
CA CYS A 86 -3.78 -8.02 -3.49
C CYS A 86 -2.76 -7.51 -4.54
N ASP A 87 -1.73 -8.29 -4.89
CA ASP A 87 -0.65 -7.83 -5.77
C ASP A 87 -1.17 -7.29 -7.10
N THR A 88 -2.08 -8.01 -7.75
CA THR A 88 -2.67 -7.58 -9.03
C THR A 88 -3.46 -6.28 -8.88
N ASP A 89 -4.19 -6.11 -7.79
CA ASP A 89 -4.99 -4.91 -7.53
C ASP A 89 -4.09 -3.71 -7.25
N LEU A 90 -2.98 -3.91 -6.53
CA LEU A 90 -1.97 -2.88 -6.29
C LEU A 90 -1.32 -2.45 -7.60
N VAL A 91 -0.85 -3.39 -8.41
CA VAL A 91 -0.23 -3.11 -9.72
C VAL A 91 -1.21 -2.38 -10.63
N LEU A 92 -2.47 -2.81 -10.70
CA LEU A 92 -3.48 -2.18 -11.54
C LEU A 92 -3.80 -0.76 -11.09
N GLN A 93 -3.96 -0.54 -9.78
CA GLN A 93 -4.23 0.80 -9.23
C GLN A 93 -3.05 1.74 -9.48
N ALA A 94 -1.81 1.28 -9.26
CA ALA A 94 -0.61 2.07 -9.54
C ALA A 94 -0.50 2.42 -11.04
N ALA A 95 -0.74 1.46 -11.93
CA ALA A 95 -0.75 1.70 -13.37
C ALA A 95 -1.84 2.70 -13.79
N ARG A 96 -3.04 2.60 -13.20
CA ARG A 96 -4.15 3.54 -13.43
C ARG A 96 -3.77 4.96 -13.01
N ASP A 97 -3.27 5.13 -11.79
CA ASP A 97 -2.91 6.46 -11.27
C ASP A 97 -1.77 7.11 -12.04
N VAL A 98 -0.84 6.32 -12.57
CA VAL A 98 0.19 6.81 -13.51
C VAL A 98 -0.44 7.23 -14.84
N TYR A 99 -1.35 6.43 -15.39
CA TYR A 99 -2.03 6.72 -16.66
C TYR A 99 -2.91 7.98 -16.57
N GLU A 100 -3.65 8.13 -15.47
CA GLU A 100 -4.53 9.27 -15.20
C GLU A 100 -3.79 10.50 -14.69
N ASN A 101 -2.48 10.37 -14.43
CA ASN A 101 -1.64 11.42 -13.84
C ASN A 101 -2.18 11.96 -12.50
N SER A 102 -2.71 11.05 -11.68
CA SER A 102 -3.38 11.35 -10.40
C SER A 102 -2.42 11.88 -9.32
N CYS A 103 -1.13 11.59 -9.45
CA CYS A 103 -0.08 12.01 -8.50
C CYS A 103 1.23 12.36 -9.22
N GLU A 104 2.08 13.12 -8.52
CA GLU A 104 3.43 13.47 -9.00
C GLU A 104 4.31 12.22 -9.02
N ASN A 105 4.42 11.53 -7.88
CA ASN A 105 5.17 10.30 -7.73
C ASN A 105 4.44 9.26 -6.86
N LEU A 106 4.88 8.02 -6.99
CA LEU A 106 4.41 6.85 -6.27
C LEU A 106 5.51 6.35 -5.33
N ILE A 107 5.13 6.00 -4.10
CA ILE A 107 5.95 5.32 -3.11
C ILE A 107 5.40 3.90 -2.98
N LEU A 108 6.25 2.89 -3.21
CA LEU A 108 5.89 1.50 -3.00
C LEU A 108 6.44 1.02 -1.65
N VAL A 109 5.59 0.48 -0.80
CA VAL A 109 5.96 -0.09 0.51
C VAL A 109 5.70 -1.59 0.49
N THR A 110 6.75 -2.36 0.24
CA THR A 110 6.74 -3.83 0.23
C THR A 110 8.18 -4.35 0.35
N SER A 111 8.32 -5.61 0.72
CA SER A 111 9.55 -6.40 0.63
C SER A 111 9.41 -7.54 -0.40
N ASP A 112 8.32 -7.56 -1.17
CA ASP A 112 8.04 -8.59 -2.17
C ASP A 112 8.72 -8.26 -3.51
N GLY A 113 9.53 -9.20 -4.00
CA GLY A 113 10.26 -9.07 -5.25
C GLY A 113 9.37 -9.15 -6.49
N ASP A 114 8.14 -9.66 -6.36
CA ASP A 114 7.21 -9.81 -7.50
C ASP A 114 6.80 -8.43 -8.08
N TYR A 115 6.95 -7.35 -7.30
CA TYR A 115 6.74 -5.97 -7.77
C TYR A 115 7.90 -5.40 -8.59
N ALA A 116 8.97 -6.14 -8.88
CA ALA A 116 10.10 -5.64 -9.68
C ALA A 116 9.67 -5.08 -11.04
N SER A 117 8.66 -5.69 -11.67
CA SER A 117 8.08 -5.21 -12.93
C SER A 117 7.39 -3.85 -12.79
N LEU A 118 6.65 -3.64 -11.69
CA LEU A 118 6.03 -2.36 -11.36
C LEU A 118 7.09 -1.29 -11.09
N VAL A 119 8.13 -1.60 -10.31
CA VAL A 119 9.24 -0.67 -10.05
C VAL A 119 9.88 -0.20 -11.36
N LYS A 120 10.19 -1.14 -12.26
CA LYS A 120 10.76 -0.81 -13.58
C LYS A 120 9.83 0.11 -14.38
N PHE A 121 8.53 -0.20 -14.45
CA PHE A 121 7.54 0.64 -15.11
C PHE A 121 7.50 2.06 -14.53
N LEU A 122 7.52 2.20 -13.20
CA LEU A 122 7.49 3.52 -12.55
C LEU A 122 8.76 4.33 -12.82
N GLN A 123 9.93 3.67 -12.88
CA GLN A 123 11.18 4.32 -13.26
C GLN A 123 11.14 4.82 -14.71
N GLU A 124 10.67 3.99 -15.64
CA GLU A 124 10.52 4.36 -17.07
C GLU A 124 9.58 5.55 -17.26
N LYS A 125 8.58 5.72 -16.38
CA LYS A 125 7.64 6.84 -16.40
C LYS A 125 8.11 8.06 -15.58
N ASN A 126 9.27 8.00 -14.93
CA ASN A 126 9.74 9.01 -13.96
C ASN A 126 8.69 9.31 -12.87
N LYS A 127 8.06 8.23 -12.37
CA LYS A 127 6.98 8.28 -11.38
C LYS A 127 7.35 7.65 -10.04
N LEU A 128 8.54 7.09 -9.87
CA LEU A 128 8.98 6.46 -8.62
C LEU A 128 9.65 7.46 -7.67
N LYS A 129 9.21 7.49 -6.40
CA LYS A 129 9.90 8.18 -5.30
C LYS A 129 10.55 7.14 -4.36
N ILE A 130 11.80 7.38 -3.96
CA ILE A 130 12.63 6.52 -3.09
C ILE A 130 13.02 7.28 -1.83
#